data_AF-A0A7C6N5F3-F1
#
_entry.id   AF-A0A7C6N5F3-F1
#
_cell.length_a   1.000
_cell.length_b   1.000
_cell.length_c   1.000
_cell.angle_alpha   90.00
_cell.angle_beta   90.00
_cell.angle_gamma   90.00
#
_symmetry.space_group_name_H-M   'P 1'
#
loop_
_entity.id
_entity.type
_entity.pdbx_description
1 polymer ?
#
loop_
_entity_poly.entity_id
_entity_poly.type
_entity_poly.pdbx_seq_one_letter_code
_entity_poly.pdbx_strand_id
1 'polypeptide(L)'
;MIQVYTGDGKGKTTAAFGLALRACGQGLKVEVFQFLKKGISGEVKAARKLGIGVRQYGSGSWLIDRAPTEEEKRLAGRGLEEAAAAVQNGCQVVILDEISHTINLGLLPLSALLGFVESLPAGVELVLTGRAMPEELIARADLVTEMKEVKHPYQKGIKARRGVEY
;
A
#
# COMPACT_ATOMS: atom_id res chain seq x y z
N MET A 1 -12.59 -8.63 -3.79
CA MET A 1 -12.63 -7.44 -4.66
C MET A 1 -11.26 -6.78 -4.65
N ILE A 2 -10.92 -6.09 -5.73
CA ILE A 2 -9.65 -5.38 -5.91
C ILE A 2 -9.95 -3.89 -6.00
N GLN A 3 -9.37 -3.10 -5.10
CA GLN A 3 -9.51 -1.65 -5.07
C GLN A 3 -8.18 -0.98 -5.36
N VAL A 4 -8.20 0.05 -6.19
CA VAL A 4 -7.04 0.89 -6.51
C VAL A 4 -7.30 2.30 -6.03
N TYR A 5 -6.44 2.80 -5.14
CA TYR A 5 -6.41 4.20 -4.72
C TYR A 5 -5.17 4.88 -5.31
N THR A 6 -5.38 5.63 -6.38
CA THR A 6 -4.29 6.26 -7.16
C THR A 6 -4.46 7.76 -7.34
N GLY A 7 -3.71 8.38 -8.24
CA GLY A 7 -3.71 9.82 -8.50
C GLY A 7 -2.74 10.63 -7.63
N ASP A 8 -2.56 11.90 -7.97
CA ASP A 8 -1.54 12.75 -7.36
C ASP A 8 -1.95 13.45 -6.06
N GLY A 9 -3.24 13.46 -5.76
CA GLY A 9 -3.80 14.05 -4.56
C GLY A 9 -3.44 13.29 -3.29
N LYS A 10 -3.39 14.02 -2.18
CA LYS A 10 -3.31 13.44 -0.83
C LYS A 10 -4.57 12.61 -0.53
N GLY A 11 -4.39 11.45 0.08
CA GLY A 11 -5.48 10.70 0.71
C GLY A 11 -5.41 9.18 0.54
N LYS A 12 -4.57 8.66 -0.37
CA LYS A 12 -4.60 7.25 -0.79
C LYS A 12 -4.37 6.30 0.39
N THR A 13 -3.23 6.46 1.05
CA THR A 13 -2.87 5.70 2.25
C THR A 13 -3.88 5.91 3.37
N THR A 14 -4.32 7.14 3.63
CA THR A 14 -5.28 7.40 4.71
C THR A 14 -6.65 6.77 4.46
N ALA A 15 -7.10 6.71 3.20
CA ALA A 15 -8.33 6.02 2.83
C ALA A 15 -8.19 4.50 3.01
N ALA A 16 -7.04 3.93 2.63
CA ALA A 16 -6.74 2.52 2.85
C ALA A 16 -6.73 2.18 4.36
N PHE A 17 -6.09 2.99 5.20
CA PHE A 17 -6.17 2.82 6.65
C PHE A 17 -7.58 3.06 7.22
N GLY A 18 -8.37 3.94 6.61
CA GLY A 18 -9.79 4.10 6.95
C GLY A 18 -10.61 2.84 6.68
N LEU A 19 -10.36 2.16 5.56
CA LEU A 19 -10.95 0.85 5.28
C LEU A 19 -10.45 -0.21 6.28
N ALA A 20 -9.15 -0.23 6.59
CA ALA A 20 -8.59 -1.14 7.58
C ALA A 20 -9.27 -0.99 8.95
N LEU A 21 -9.47 0.25 9.40
CA LEU A 21 -10.19 0.55 10.63
C LEU A 21 -11.63 0.04 10.58
N ARG A 22 -12.34 0.28 9.47
CA ARG A 22 -13.71 -0.20 9.28
C ARG A 22 -13.81 -1.73 9.34
N ALA A 23 -12.94 -2.43 8.62
CA ALA A 23 -12.92 -3.89 8.57
C ALA A 23 -12.56 -4.49 9.94
N CYS A 24 -11.54 -3.95 10.60
CA CYS A 24 -11.16 -4.34 11.96
C CYS A 24 -12.30 -4.13 12.95
N GLY A 25 -13.02 -3.01 12.87
CA GLY A 25 -14.21 -2.74 13.71
C GLY A 25 -15.37 -3.71 13.48
N GLN A 26 -15.37 -4.45 12.38
CA GLN A 26 -16.32 -5.53 12.06
C GLN A 26 -15.75 -6.93 12.36
N GLY A 27 -14.62 -7.02 13.05
CA GLY A 27 -14.00 -8.29 13.44
C GLY A 27 -13.25 -9.01 12.31
N LEU A 28 -13.01 -8.36 11.16
CA LEU A 28 -12.20 -8.93 10.08
C LEU A 28 -10.71 -8.83 10.40
N LYS A 29 -9.94 -9.83 9.97
CA LYS A 29 -8.48 -9.84 10.06
C LYS A 29 -7.91 -8.99 8.92
N VAL A 30 -7.16 -7.96 9.29
CA VAL A 30 -6.59 -6.97 8.37
C VAL A 30 -5.06 -6.96 8.48
N GLU A 31 -4.40 -6.98 7.33
CA GLU A 31 -2.94 -6.90 7.23
C GLU A 31 -2.54 -5.82 6.21
N VAL A 32 -1.67 -4.90 6.63
CA VAL A 32 -1.15 -3.81 5.81
C VAL A 32 0.34 -4.03 5.55
N PHE A 33 0.71 -4.01 4.27
CA PHE A 33 2.07 -4.17 3.78
C PHE A 33 2.47 -2.85 3.14
N GLN A 34 3.35 -2.11 3.82
CA GLN A 34 3.82 -0.82 3.33
C GLN A 34 5.16 -1.00 2.64
N PHE A 35 5.18 -0.74 1.34
CA PHE A 35 6.40 -0.77 0.56
C PHE A 35 7.09 0.60 0.62
N LEU A 36 8.41 0.63 0.43
CA LEU A 36 9.26 1.83 0.50
C LEU A 36 9.31 2.54 1.87
N LYS A 37 8.43 2.18 2.81
CA LYS A 37 8.33 2.79 4.15
C LYS A 37 9.14 1.99 5.18
N LYS A 38 9.69 2.72 6.16
CA LYS A 38 10.37 2.16 7.34
C LYS A 38 10.22 3.13 8.51
N GLY A 39 9.99 2.59 9.71
CA GLY A 39 9.94 3.37 10.95
C GLY A 39 8.55 3.49 11.53
N ILE A 40 8.37 4.43 12.46
CA ILE A 40 7.13 4.53 13.25
C ILE A 40 6.30 5.73 12.78
N SER A 41 5.18 5.46 12.12
CA SER A 41 4.16 6.46 11.76
C SER A 41 2.98 6.48 12.74
N GLY A 42 2.11 7.50 12.64
CA GLY A 42 0.87 7.56 13.42
C GLY A 42 -0.03 6.35 13.18
N GLU A 43 -0.16 5.91 11.93
CA GLU A 43 -0.95 4.75 11.53
C GLU A 43 -0.39 3.46 12.11
N VAL A 44 0.93 3.24 12.06
CA VAL A 44 1.57 2.06 12.69
C VAL A 44 1.28 2.00 14.19
N LYS A 45 1.35 3.15 14.88
CA LYS A 45 1.04 3.24 16.32
C LYS A 45 -0.42 2.93 16.61
N ALA A 46 -1.34 3.45 15.80
CA ALA A 46 -2.78 3.23 15.97
C ALA A 46 -3.16 1.78 15.63
N ALA A 47 -2.69 1.27 14.50
CA ALA A 47 -2.93 -0.09 14.03
C ALA A 47 -2.53 -1.14 15.07
N ARG A 48 -1.37 -0.97 15.71
CA ARG A 48 -0.91 -1.86 16.80
C ARG A 48 -1.91 -1.94 17.96
N LYS A 49 -2.50 -0.81 18.36
CA LYS A 49 -3.49 -0.77 19.45
C LYS A 49 -4.81 -1.44 19.05
N LEU A 50 -5.13 -1.43 17.76
CA LEU A 50 -6.35 -2.00 17.20
C LEU A 50 -6.19 -3.46 16.78
N GLY A 51 -4.98 -4.03 16.88
CA GLY A 51 -4.70 -5.39 16.40
C GLY A 51 -4.63 -5.53 14.88
N ILE A 52 -4.47 -4.42 14.15
CA ILE A 52 -4.23 -4.43 12.70
C ILE A 52 -2.74 -4.70 12.47
N GLY A 53 -2.43 -5.76 11.72
CA GLY A 53 -1.06 -6.09 11.37
C GLY A 53 -0.50 -5.08 10.37
N VAL A 54 0.67 -4.51 10.67
CA VAL A 54 1.38 -3.60 9.75
C VAL A 54 2.83 -4.04 9.62
N ARG A 55 3.25 -4.33 8.39
CA ARG A 55 4.63 -4.70 8.05
C ARG A 55 5.17 -3.75 7.00
N GLN A 56 6.48 -3.49 7.08
CA GLN A 56 7.15 -2.44 6.32
C GLN A 56 8.35 -3.01 5.59
N TYR A 57 8.48 -2.68 4.31
CA TYR A 57 9.47 -3.25 3.38
C TYR A 57 10.30 -2.18 2.67
N GLY A 58 10.58 -1.06 3.36
CA GLY A 58 11.53 -0.05 2.91
C GLY A 58 12.93 -0.28 3.49
N SER A 59 13.97 0.08 2.72
CA SER A 59 15.35 0.11 3.21
C SER A 59 15.59 1.23 4.24
N GLY A 60 14.79 2.30 4.15
CA GLY A 60 15.02 3.58 4.84
C GLY A 60 15.83 4.58 4.01
N SER A 61 16.20 4.19 2.79
CA SER A 61 16.90 5.03 1.82
C SER A 61 15.95 5.53 0.76
N TRP A 62 16.19 6.75 0.27
CA TRP A 62 15.48 7.28 -0.88
C TRP A 62 16.02 6.65 -2.19
N LEU A 63 15.11 6.40 -3.12
CA LEU A 63 15.40 5.90 -4.47
C LEU A 63 15.18 7.07 -5.45
N ILE A 64 16.13 8.00 -5.46
CA ILE A 64 16.12 9.18 -6.32
C ILE A 64 17.33 9.07 -7.25
N ASP A 65 17.08 9.16 -8.56
CA ASP A 65 18.09 9.16 -9.62
C ASP A 65 19.09 7.99 -9.58
N ARG A 66 18.68 6.84 -9.05
CA ARG A 66 19.46 5.61 -9.04
C ARG A 66 18.60 4.37 -9.20
N ALA A 67 19.22 3.28 -9.65
CA ALA A 67 18.61 1.96 -9.63
C ALA A 67 18.47 1.42 -8.20
N PRO A 68 17.45 0.59 -7.92
CA PRO A 68 17.34 -0.13 -6.66
C PRO A 68 18.43 -1.18 -6.52
N THR A 69 18.90 -1.36 -5.29
CA THR A 69 19.83 -2.44 -4.95
C THR A 69 19.11 -3.80 -4.92
N GLU A 70 19.87 -4.89 -5.02
CA GLU A 70 19.29 -6.24 -4.90
C GLU A 70 18.65 -6.48 -3.53
N GLU A 71 19.17 -5.88 -2.47
CA GLU A 71 18.56 -5.95 -1.13
C GLU A 71 17.20 -5.24 -1.08
N GLU A 72 17.07 -4.08 -1.75
CA GLU A 72 15.79 -3.36 -1.83
C GLU A 72 14.76 -4.15 -2.65
N LYS A 73 15.17 -4.79 -3.75
CA LYS A 73 14.32 -5.72 -4.51
C LYS A 73 13.89 -6.91 -3.67
N ARG A 74 14.81 -7.49 -2.89
CA ARG A 74 14.54 -8.63 -2.00
C ARG A 74 13.56 -8.26 -0.89
N LEU A 75 13.66 -7.06 -0.33
CA LEU A 75 12.68 -6.55 0.64
C LEU A 75 11.28 -6.41 0.02
N ALA A 76 11.18 -5.87 -1.19
CA ALA A 76 9.91 -5.77 -1.90
C ALA A 76 9.32 -7.16 -2.23
N GLY A 77 10.14 -8.10 -2.71
CA GLY A 77 9.73 -9.48 -2.96
C GLY A 77 9.17 -10.16 -1.71
N ARG A 78 9.87 -10.05 -0.57
CA ARG A 78 9.38 -10.55 0.72
C ARG A 78 8.04 -9.95 1.11
N GLY A 79 7.82 -8.67 0.84
CA GLY A 79 6.53 -8.01 1.11
C GLY A 79 5.36 -8.66 0.37
N LEU A 80 5.57 -9.03 -0.89
CA LEU A 80 4.56 -9.74 -1.68
C LEU A 80 4.37 -11.18 -1.20
N GLU A 81 5.45 -11.89 -0.86
CA GLU A 81 5.40 -13.26 -0.31
C GLU A 81 4.61 -13.31 1.00
N GLU A 82 4.87 -12.39 1.91
CA GLU A 82 4.16 -12.33 3.19
C GLU A 82 2.70 -11.89 3.01
N ALA A 83 2.39 -11.08 1.99
CA ALA A 83 1.01 -10.76 1.61
C ALA A 83 0.25 -11.99 1.13
N ALA A 84 0.86 -12.77 0.24
CA ALA A 84 0.30 -14.05 -0.18
C ALA A 84 0.10 -15.01 1.00
N ALA A 85 1.09 -15.11 1.89
CA ALA A 85 0.97 -15.94 3.09
C ALA A 85 -0.15 -15.47 4.03
N ALA A 86 -0.34 -14.16 4.21
CA ALA A 86 -1.43 -13.63 5.04
C ALA A 86 -2.81 -14.03 4.48
N VAL A 87 -2.98 -13.94 3.17
CA VAL A 87 -4.20 -14.39 2.47
C VAL A 87 -4.45 -15.88 2.72
N GLN A 88 -3.44 -16.73 2.51
CA GLN A 88 -3.56 -18.17 2.74
C GLN A 88 -3.87 -18.51 4.21
N ASN A 89 -3.40 -17.68 5.15
CA ASN A 89 -3.67 -17.80 6.58
C ASN A 89 -4.99 -17.10 7.02
N GLY A 90 -5.93 -16.92 6.10
CA GLY A 90 -7.29 -16.47 6.37
C GLY A 90 -7.43 -14.96 6.63
N CYS A 91 -6.49 -14.13 6.20
CA CYS A 91 -6.68 -12.67 6.22
C CYS A 91 -7.74 -12.27 5.17
N GLN A 92 -8.76 -11.52 5.59
CA GLN A 92 -9.85 -11.10 4.70
C GLN A 92 -9.57 -9.76 4.02
N VAL A 93 -8.77 -8.88 4.60
CA VAL A 93 -8.45 -7.57 4.02
C VAL A 93 -6.94 -7.36 3.99
N VAL A 94 -6.39 -7.26 2.78
CA VAL A 94 -4.96 -7.04 2.53
C VAL A 94 -4.75 -5.72 1.84
N ILE A 95 -3.84 -4.90 2.37
CA ILE A 95 -3.51 -3.59 1.80
C ILE A 95 -2.05 -3.57 1.40
N LEU A 96 -1.78 -3.34 0.11
CA LEU A 96 -0.44 -3.10 -0.42
C LEU A 96 -0.27 -1.59 -0.65
N ASP A 97 0.32 -0.93 0.33
CA ASP A 97 0.50 0.52 0.35
C ASP A 97 1.81 0.92 -0.36
N GLU A 98 1.75 1.90 -1.27
CA GLU A 98 2.84 2.33 -2.17
C GLU A 98 3.33 1.24 -3.16
N ILE A 99 2.46 0.27 -3.47
CA ILE A 99 2.82 -0.83 -4.37
C ILE A 99 3.09 -0.36 -5.80
N SER A 100 2.38 0.64 -6.31
CA SER A 100 2.63 1.14 -7.68
C SER A 100 4.03 1.74 -7.82
N HIS A 101 4.48 2.52 -6.83
CA HIS A 101 5.84 3.05 -6.82
C HIS A 101 6.89 1.94 -6.77
N THR A 102 6.60 0.85 -6.06
CA THR A 102 7.47 -0.31 -5.98
C THR A 102 7.66 -0.96 -7.35
N ILE A 103 6.58 -1.11 -8.12
CA ILE A 103 6.64 -1.58 -9.51
C ILE A 103 7.40 -0.59 -10.40
N ASN A 104 7.02 0.69 -10.35
CA ASN A 104 7.53 1.73 -11.24
C ASN A 104 9.03 2.01 -11.03
N LEU A 105 9.55 1.79 -9.83
CA LEU A 105 10.98 1.90 -9.51
C LEU A 105 11.78 0.62 -9.83
N GLY A 106 11.13 -0.44 -10.34
CA GLY A 106 11.79 -1.70 -10.69
C GLY A 106 12.19 -2.56 -9.48
N LEU A 107 11.56 -2.35 -8.32
CA LEU A 107 11.82 -3.15 -7.11
C LEU A 107 11.13 -4.50 -7.14
N LEU A 108 9.97 -4.56 -7.78
CA LEU A 108 9.13 -5.75 -7.89
C LEU A 108 8.60 -5.82 -9.32
N PRO A 109 8.73 -6.96 -10.02
CA PRO A 109 8.20 -7.09 -11.37
C PRO A 109 6.66 -7.07 -11.35
N LEU A 110 6.05 -6.35 -12.28
CA LEU A 110 4.59 -6.26 -12.42
C LEU A 110 3.95 -7.65 -12.55
N SER A 111 4.59 -8.56 -13.29
CA SER A 111 4.12 -9.94 -13.47
C SER A 111 3.95 -10.71 -12.17
N ALA A 112 4.82 -10.50 -11.17
CA ALA A 112 4.68 -11.14 -9.87
C ALA A 112 3.43 -10.65 -9.13
N LEU A 113 3.17 -9.33 -9.17
CA LEU A 113 1.97 -8.77 -8.56
C LEU A 113 0.69 -9.21 -9.30
N LEU A 114 0.72 -9.28 -10.64
CA LEU A 114 -0.40 -9.81 -11.43
C LEU A 114 -0.69 -11.27 -11.06
N GLY A 115 0.34 -12.11 -10.94
CA GLY A 115 0.17 -13.50 -10.49
C GLY A 115 -0.42 -13.59 -9.07
N PHE A 116 -0.02 -12.71 -8.15
CA PHE A 116 -0.64 -12.62 -6.83
C PHE A 116 -2.13 -12.26 -6.93
N VAL A 117 -2.47 -11.20 -7.68
CA VAL A 117 -3.85 -10.74 -7.89
C VAL A 117 -4.73 -11.85 -8.47
N GLU A 118 -4.24 -12.59 -9.45
CA GLU A 118 -4.97 -13.69 -10.10
C GLU A 118 -5.14 -14.91 -9.20
N SER A 119 -4.26 -15.09 -8.20
CA SER A 119 -4.33 -16.19 -7.22
C SER A 119 -5.21 -15.90 -6.00
N LEU A 120 -5.81 -14.70 -5.90
CA LEU A 120 -6.61 -14.32 -4.74
C LEU A 120 -7.85 -15.21 -4.56
N PRO A 121 -8.05 -15.81 -3.37
CA PRO A 121 -9.29 -16.50 -3.05
C PRO A 121 -10.51 -15.58 -3.10
N ALA A 122 -11.67 -16.17 -3.40
CA ALA A 122 -12.93 -15.47 -3.32
C ALA A 122 -13.17 -14.93 -1.90
N GLY A 123 -13.71 -13.71 -1.81
CA GLY A 123 -14.03 -13.06 -0.53
C GLY A 123 -12.88 -12.27 0.12
N VAL A 124 -11.66 -12.31 -0.45
CA VAL A 124 -10.57 -11.43 -0.01
C VAL A 124 -10.73 -10.05 -0.62
N GLU A 125 -10.56 -9.02 0.20
CA GLU A 125 -10.49 -7.62 -0.19
C GLU A 125 -9.02 -7.20 -0.33
N LEU A 126 -8.61 -6.81 -1.53
CA LEU A 126 -7.27 -6.32 -1.81
C LEU A 126 -7.31 -4.82 -2.12
N VAL A 127 -6.50 -4.02 -1.43
CA VAL A 127 -6.32 -2.60 -1.74
C VAL A 127 -4.90 -2.34 -2.21
N LEU A 128 -4.76 -1.69 -3.36
CA LEU A 128 -3.51 -1.25 -3.95
C LEU A 128 -3.45 0.28 -3.90
N THR A 129 -2.37 0.85 -3.36
CA THR A 129 -2.20 2.31 -3.30
C THR A 129 -0.93 2.77 -4.02
N GLY A 130 -0.94 4.03 -4.44
CA GLY A 130 0.23 4.75 -4.96
C GLY A 130 -0.09 5.53 -6.23
N ARG A 131 0.85 6.36 -6.70
CA ARG A 131 0.66 7.18 -7.91
C ARG A 131 0.98 6.36 -9.16
N ALA A 132 0.47 6.80 -10.31
CA ALA A 132 0.72 6.16 -11.61
C ALA A 132 0.58 4.63 -11.54
N MET A 133 -0.60 4.16 -11.12
CA MET A 133 -0.87 2.72 -11.06
C MET A 133 -0.78 2.12 -12.47
N PRO A 134 -0.08 0.99 -12.67
CA PRO A 134 -0.04 0.27 -13.95
C PRO A 134 -1.44 -0.01 -14.51
N GLU A 135 -1.61 0.19 -15.82
CA GLU A 135 -2.90 0.04 -16.51
C GLU A 135 -3.46 -1.38 -16.37
N GLU A 136 -2.58 -2.39 -16.35
CA GLU A 136 -2.94 -3.79 -16.20
C GLU A 136 -3.59 -4.10 -14.83
N LEU A 137 -3.24 -3.33 -13.80
CA LEU A 137 -3.84 -3.42 -12.46
C LEU A 137 -5.15 -2.64 -12.40
N ILE A 138 -5.21 -1.47 -13.04
CA ILE A 138 -6.44 -0.67 -13.17
C ILE A 138 -7.52 -1.51 -13.87
N ALA A 139 -7.17 -2.18 -14.98
CA ALA A 139 -8.09 -3.01 -15.75
C ALA A 139 -8.63 -4.22 -14.97
N ARG A 140 -7.90 -4.70 -13.96
CA ARG A 140 -8.30 -5.81 -13.08
C ARG A 140 -9.03 -5.36 -11.82
N ALA A 141 -9.05 -4.06 -11.52
CA ALA A 141 -9.67 -3.55 -10.32
C ALA A 141 -11.19 -3.48 -10.45
N ASP A 142 -11.89 -3.89 -9.41
CA ASP A 142 -13.35 -3.74 -9.28
C ASP A 142 -13.72 -2.28 -8.94
N LEU A 143 -12.81 -1.57 -8.26
CA LEU A 143 -12.96 -0.17 -7.88
C LEU A 143 -11.65 0.58 -8.13
N VAL A 144 -11.74 1.70 -8.85
CA VAL A 144 -10.62 2.63 -9.00
C VAL A 144 -11.06 4.01 -8.51
N THR A 145 -10.31 4.56 -7.56
CA THR A 145 -10.46 5.94 -7.10
C THR A 145 -9.20 6.72 -7.42
N GLU A 146 -9.34 7.74 -8.26
CA GLU A 146 -8.28 8.69 -8.56
C GLU A 146 -8.41 9.92 -7.65
N MET A 147 -7.46 10.08 -6.74
CA MET A 147 -7.36 11.29 -5.92
C MET A 147 -6.65 12.36 -6.74
N LYS A 148 -7.41 13.34 -7.23
CA LYS A 148 -6.86 14.49 -7.97
C LYS A 148 -6.40 15.57 -7.00
N GLU A 149 -5.20 16.11 -7.22
CA GLU A 149 -4.71 17.26 -6.45
C GLU A 149 -5.39 18.55 -6.94
N VAL A 150 -6.57 18.86 -6.41
CA VAL A 150 -7.25 20.13 -6.74
C VAL A 150 -6.53 21.32 -6.10
N LYS A 151 -6.11 21.18 -4.83
CA LYS A 151 -5.27 22.13 -4.08
C LYS A 151 -4.48 21.37 -3.01
N HIS A 152 -3.27 21.82 -2.70
CA HIS A 152 -2.49 21.25 -1.60
C HIS A 152 -1.81 22.34 -0.75
N PRO A 153 -1.81 22.27 0.59
CA PRO A 153 -1.17 23.25 1.46
C PRO A 153 0.32 23.51 1.15
N TYR A 154 1.01 22.48 0.64
CA TYR A 154 2.40 22.58 0.20
C TYR A 154 2.61 23.65 -0.89
N GLN A 155 1.62 23.86 -1.77
CA GLN A 155 1.66 24.91 -2.80
C GLN A 155 1.70 26.33 -2.19
N LYS A 156 1.33 26.47 -0.92
CA LYS A 156 1.44 27.70 -0.13
C LYS A 156 2.68 27.72 0.79
N GLY A 157 3.62 26.79 0.61
CA GLY A 157 4.81 26.64 1.45
C GLY A 157 4.57 26.02 2.83
N ILE A 158 3.36 25.51 3.10
CA ILE A 158 3.06 24.84 4.37
C ILE A 158 3.72 23.46 4.38
N LYS A 159 4.64 23.27 5.33
CA LYS A 159 5.36 22.00 5.54
C LYS A 159 4.45 20.93 6.15
N ALA A 160 4.88 19.67 6.09
CA ALA A 160 4.19 18.53 6.68
C ALA A 160 3.98 18.72 8.20
N ARG A 161 2.78 18.37 8.69
CA ARG A 161 2.39 18.52 10.10
C ARG A 161 2.12 17.17 10.74
N ARG A 162 2.55 17.03 11.99
CA ARG A 162 2.31 15.84 12.81
C ARG A 162 0.81 15.62 13.04
N GLY A 163 0.34 14.40 12.84
CA GLY A 163 -1.05 13.99 12.95
C GLY A 163 -1.89 14.31 11.70
N VAL A 164 -1.32 14.92 10.67
CA VAL A 164 -2.06 15.30 9.45
C VAL A 164 -1.36 14.81 8.19
N GLU A 165 -0.04 15.00 8.07
CA GLU A 165 0.78 14.47 6.97
C GLU A 165 1.68 13.30 7.41
N TYR A 166 2.03 13.20 8.71
CA TYR A 166 2.82 12.11 9.29
C TYR A 166 2.54 11.88 10.78
#